data_AF-A0A0D0DDN1-F1
#
_entry.id   AF-A0A0D0DDN1-F1
#
_cell.length_a   1.000
_cell.length_b   1.000
_cell.length_c   1.000
_cell.angle_alpha   90.00
_cell.angle_beta   90.00
_cell.angle_gamma   90.00
#
_symmetry.space_group_name_H-M   'P 1'
#
loop_
_entity.id
_entity.type
_entity.pdbx_description
1 polymer ?
#
loop_
_entity_poly.entity_id
_entity_poly.type
_entity_poly.pdbx_seq_one_letter_code
_entity_poly.pdbx_strand_id
1 'polypeptide(L)'
;AAVVTESPRRNVARAIRRTFYRILIFYIFGIMIAGMIVPSNDPDLLKPFSDPTQGKVSESPFVIAMRHANIKTVPSVVNAGLVTSAFSAANSFSFAASRILQALAASRQAPSIFKTTYNDTPIVAVLFTCSFGLLSFMSLDHGAGTVFRWFVNLSTVGGFFSWVTINLTYLYFYQGLKHHNIDRTQFVYRGAFQPWLSIWGLVMCIFFILINGFQVFWNFRLQENDFVASYINIPLFFCLYTYWKVTRKTRVRIVGERDFTKGIPSIAETETEYRRPHGFWERVADVVF
;
A
#
# COMPACT_ATOMS: atom_id res chain seq x y z
N ALA A 1 3.51 10.20 -7.27
CA ALA A 1 2.26 10.18 -8.06
C ALA A 1 1.89 11.60 -8.50
N ALA A 2 1.45 12.50 -7.60
CA ALA A 2 0.98 13.84 -7.97
C ALA A 2 1.94 14.68 -8.84
N VAL A 3 3.26 14.53 -8.68
CA VAL A 3 4.28 15.26 -9.47
C VAL A 3 4.30 14.86 -10.95
N VAL A 4 3.84 13.65 -11.29
CA VAL A 4 3.86 13.11 -12.66
C VAL A 4 2.45 12.87 -13.20
N THR A 5 1.43 13.29 -12.46
CA THR A 5 0.02 13.14 -12.84
C THR A 5 -0.47 14.46 -13.40
N GLU A 6 -1.03 14.42 -14.62
CA GLU A 6 -1.74 15.56 -15.18
C GLU A 6 -2.94 15.91 -14.30
N SER A 7 -3.18 17.20 -14.03
CA SER A 7 -4.33 17.68 -13.25
C SER A 7 -4.54 16.90 -11.93
N PRO A 8 -3.55 16.91 -11.01
CA PRO A 8 -3.52 16.00 -9.87
C PRO A 8 -4.62 16.30 -8.86
N ARG A 9 -5.10 17.54 -8.70
CA ARG A 9 -6.16 17.85 -7.72
C ARG A 9 -7.47 17.17 -8.13
N ARG A 10 -7.78 17.20 -9.43
CA ARG A 10 -8.96 16.55 -9.99
C ARG A 10 -8.79 15.03 -10.09
N ASN A 11 -7.73 14.58 -10.74
CA ASN A 11 -7.59 13.18 -11.12
C ASN A 11 -7.36 12.28 -9.91
N VAL A 12 -6.62 12.74 -8.90
CA VAL A 12 -6.46 11.99 -7.63
C VAL A 12 -7.81 11.90 -6.89
N ALA A 13 -8.56 12.99 -6.79
CA ALA A 13 -9.87 12.97 -6.12
C ALA A 13 -10.90 12.08 -6.83
N ARG A 14 -10.83 11.98 -8.16
CA ARG A 14 -11.67 11.07 -8.95
C ARG A 14 -11.25 9.62 -8.75
N ALA A 15 -9.95 9.34 -8.86
CA ALA A 15 -9.38 8.01 -8.69
C ALA A 15 -9.72 7.43 -7.31
N ILE A 16 -9.54 8.21 -6.23
CA ILE A 16 -9.86 7.78 -4.86
C ILE A 16 -11.31 7.28 -4.75
N ARG A 17 -12.27 8.07 -5.25
CA ARG A 17 -13.70 7.70 -5.18
C ARG A 17 -14.02 6.45 -5.99
N ARG A 18 -13.44 6.33 -7.20
CA ARG A 18 -13.66 5.16 -8.07
C ARG A 18 -13.07 3.89 -7.50
N THR A 19 -11.84 3.97 -7.03
CA THR A 19 -11.13 2.82 -6.45
C THR A 19 -11.89 2.28 -5.24
N PHE A 20 -12.47 3.15 -4.40
CA PHE A 20 -13.30 2.72 -3.27
C PHE A 20 -14.48 1.84 -3.71
N TYR A 21 -15.31 2.31 -4.64
CA TYR A 21 -16.47 1.54 -5.13
C TYR A 21 -16.06 0.27 -5.88
N ARG A 22 -14.96 0.33 -6.64
CA ARG A 22 -14.43 -0.85 -7.34
C ARG A 22 -13.99 -1.94 -6.36
N ILE A 23 -13.23 -1.59 -5.32
CA ILE A 23 -12.82 -2.55 -4.30
C ILE A 23 -14.06 -3.12 -3.61
N LEU A 24 -15.00 -2.28 -3.20
CA LEU A 24 -16.23 -2.72 -2.55
C LEU A 24 -16.99 -3.73 -3.41
N ILE A 25 -17.22 -3.42 -4.68
CA ILE A 25 -17.97 -4.29 -5.59
C ILE A 25 -17.16 -5.56 -5.89
N PHE A 26 -15.94 -5.45 -6.43
CA PHE A 26 -15.21 -6.64 -6.86
C PHE A 26 -14.80 -7.56 -5.71
N TYR A 27 -14.50 -7.03 -4.52
CA TYR A 27 -14.08 -7.85 -3.40
C TYR A 27 -15.29 -8.50 -2.72
N ILE A 28 -16.36 -7.74 -2.42
CA ILE A 28 -17.53 -8.32 -1.73
C ILE A 28 -18.26 -9.28 -2.65
N PHE A 29 -18.57 -8.87 -3.90
CA PHE A 29 -19.25 -9.78 -4.83
C PHE A 29 -18.33 -10.94 -5.24
N GLY A 30 -17.03 -10.71 -5.39
CA GLY A 30 -16.07 -11.77 -5.70
C GLY A 30 -16.03 -12.85 -4.61
N ILE A 31 -15.90 -12.45 -3.34
CA ILE A 31 -15.90 -13.38 -2.20
C ILE A 31 -17.25 -14.08 -2.07
N MET A 32 -18.36 -13.36 -2.26
CA MET A 32 -19.71 -13.94 -2.22
C MET A 32 -19.89 -15.02 -3.29
N ILE A 33 -19.51 -14.75 -4.54
CA ILE A 33 -19.58 -15.70 -5.64
C ILE A 33 -18.66 -16.90 -5.37
N ALA A 34 -17.43 -16.65 -4.92
CA ALA A 34 -16.49 -17.72 -4.57
C ALA A 34 -17.05 -18.63 -3.48
N GLY A 35 -17.65 -18.06 -2.43
CA GLY A 35 -18.28 -18.81 -1.34
C GLY A 35 -19.56 -19.57 -1.74
N MET A 36 -20.23 -19.16 -2.81
CA MET A 36 -21.38 -19.91 -3.36
C MET A 36 -20.95 -21.09 -4.24
N ILE A 37 -19.77 -21.03 -4.86
CA ILE A 37 -19.32 -22.03 -5.84
C ILE A 37 -18.42 -23.09 -5.18
N VAL A 38 -17.58 -22.71 -4.23
CA VAL A 38 -16.63 -23.63 -3.58
C VAL A 38 -17.06 -23.88 -2.14
N PRO A 39 -17.26 -25.15 -1.74
CA PRO A 39 -17.64 -25.47 -0.38
C PRO A 39 -16.48 -25.22 0.59
N SER A 40 -16.77 -24.74 1.80
CA SER A 40 -15.74 -24.34 2.78
C SER A 40 -14.92 -25.51 3.34
N ASN A 41 -15.37 -26.74 3.14
CA ASN A 41 -14.71 -27.98 3.56
C ASN A 41 -13.90 -28.64 2.42
N ASP A 42 -13.69 -27.93 1.31
CA ASP A 42 -12.94 -28.46 0.18
C ASP A 42 -11.48 -28.78 0.60
N PRO A 43 -11.00 -30.02 0.38
CA PRO A 43 -9.65 -30.41 0.74
C PRO A 43 -8.57 -29.64 -0.04
N ASP A 44 -8.87 -29.08 -1.22
CA ASP A 44 -7.94 -28.24 -1.99
C ASP A 44 -7.84 -26.80 -1.44
N LEU A 45 -8.86 -26.32 -0.70
CA LEU A 45 -8.80 -25.05 0.05
C LEU A 45 -8.00 -25.17 1.35
N LEU A 46 -8.07 -26.33 2.00
CA LEU A 46 -7.54 -26.55 3.35
C LEU A 46 -6.08 -27.03 3.35
N LYS A 47 -5.43 -27.15 2.19
CA LYS A 47 -4.03 -27.61 2.11
C LYS A 47 -3.10 -26.59 2.76
N PRO A 48 -2.39 -26.95 3.84
CA PRO A 48 -1.45 -26.05 4.47
C PRO A 48 -0.31 -25.74 3.51
N PHE A 49 0.15 -24.48 3.57
CA PHE A 49 1.21 -23.92 2.73
C PHE A 49 2.59 -24.62 2.85
N SER A 50 2.68 -25.66 3.70
CA SER A 50 3.90 -26.25 4.23
C SER A 50 4.24 -27.64 3.67
N ASP A 51 3.50 -28.20 2.71
CA ASP A 51 3.90 -29.46 2.07
C ASP A 51 4.97 -29.22 0.98
N PRO A 52 6.25 -29.54 1.23
CA PRO A 52 7.34 -29.29 0.30
C PRO A 52 7.31 -30.23 -0.90
N THR A 53 6.53 -31.32 -0.83
CA THR A 53 6.53 -32.37 -1.86
C THR A 53 5.61 -32.06 -3.04
N GLN A 54 4.74 -31.06 -2.92
CA GLN A 54 3.71 -30.78 -3.94
C GLN A 54 3.83 -29.42 -4.62
N GLY A 55 4.66 -28.47 -4.14
CA GLY A 55 4.84 -27.15 -4.78
C GLY A 55 3.53 -26.36 -5.02
N LYS A 56 2.41 -26.81 -4.45
CA LYS A 56 1.07 -26.28 -4.68
C LYS A 56 0.73 -25.35 -3.54
N VAL A 57 0.89 -24.06 -3.83
CA VAL A 57 0.25 -22.97 -3.09
C VAL A 57 -1.25 -23.27 -3.01
N SER A 58 -1.89 -23.00 -1.86
CA SER A 58 -3.36 -23.05 -1.69
C SER A 58 -4.03 -22.53 -2.97
N GLU A 59 -4.79 -23.38 -3.66
CA GLU A 59 -5.38 -23.01 -4.95
C GLU A 59 -6.43 -21.92 -4.72
N SER A 60 -6.43 -20.90 -5.58
CA SER A 60 -7.45 -19.84 -5.52
C SER A 60 -8.85 -20.47 -5.63
N PRO A 61 -9.85 -20.04 -4.83
CA PRO A 61 -11.22 -20.55 -4.94
C PRO A 61 -11.78 -20.47 -6.36
N PHE A 62 -11.39 -19.43 -7.12
CA PHE A 62 -11.78 -19.29 -8.52
C PHE A 62 -11.13 -20.34 -9.43
N VAL A 63 -9.91 -20.78 -9.12
CA VAL A 63 -9.23 -21.86 -9.84
C VAL A 63 -9.84 -23.22 -9.51
N ILE A 64 -10.13 -23.46 -8.22
CA ILE A 64 -10.81 -24.68 -7.74
C ILE A 64 -12.18 -24.82 -8.40
N ALA A 65 -12.98 -23.76 -8.40
CA ALA A 65 -14.28 -23.71 -9.08
C ALA A 65 -14.20 -24.11 -10.56
N MET A 66 -13.21 -23.59 -11.29
CA MET A 66 -13.04 -23.87 -12.73
C MET A 66 -12.53 -25.30 -12.99
N ARG A 67 -11.73 -25.83 -12.06
CA ARG A 67 -11.28 -27.22 -12.08
C ARG A 67 -12.44 -28.18 -11.82
N HIS A 68 -13.30 -27.87 -10.86
CA HIS A 68 -14.55 -28.61 -10.61
C HIS A 68 -15.49 -28.59 -11.81
N ALA A 69 -15.51 -27.47 -12.55
CA ALA A 69 -16.26 -27.35 -13.81
C ALA A 69 -15.61 -28.10 -15.00
N ASN A 70 -14.50 -28.84 -14.80
CA ASN A 70 -13.76 -29.58 -15.84
C ASN A 70 -13.27 -28.74 -17.04
N ILE A 71 -13.10 -27.42 -16.87
CA ILE A 71 -12.62 -26.54 -17.93
C ILE A 71 -11.08 -26.47 -17.92
N LYS A 72 -10.44 -27.20 -18.83
CA LYS A 72 -8.97 -27.42 -18.80
C LYS A 72 -8.12 -26.17 -19.07
N THR A 73 -8.62 -25.20 -19.82
CA THR A 73 -7.83 -24.04 -20.28
C THR A 73 -7.91 -22.83 -19.35
N VAL A 74 -9.03 -22.68 -18.63
CA VAL A 74 -9.31 -21.49 -17.80
C VAL A 74 -8.35 -21.34 -16.62
N PRO A 75 -7.94 -22.40 -15.88
CA PRO A 75 -6.97 -22.28 -14.80
C PRO A 75 -5.64 -21.62 -15.22
N SER A 76 -5.11 -22.00 -16.39
CA SER A 76 -3.86 -21.43 -16.91
C SER A 76 -4.00 -19.96 -17.27
N VAL A 77 -5.14 -19.55 -17.83
CA VAL A 77 -5.43 -18.15 -18.15
C VAL A 77 -5.56 -17.31 -16.87
N VAL A 78 -6.26 -17.83 -15.86
CA VAL A 78 -6.40 -17.16 -14.56
C VAL A 78 -5.04 -17.00 -13.88
N ASN A 79 -4.20 -18.05 -13.88
CA ASN A 79 -2.85 -17.99 -13.32
C ASN A 79 -1.96 -17.01 -14.08
N ALA A 80 -2.02 -17.00 -15.43
CA ALA A 80 -1.28 -16.01 -16.22
C ALA A 80 -1.72 -14.57 -15.90
N GLY A 81 -3.03 -14.35 -15.70
CA GLY A 81 -3.57 -13.07 -15.26
C GLY A 81 -3.07 -12.66 -13.87
N LEU A 82 -3.03 -13.59 -12.92
CA LEU A 82 -2.49 -13.35 -11.57
C LEU A 82 -1.01 -12.98 -11.61
N VAL A 83 -0.18 -13.69 -12.37
CA VAL A 83 1.25 -13.39 -12.52
C VAL A 83 1.45 -12.03 -13.18
N THR A 84 0.71 -11.74 -14.25
CA THR A 84 0.78 -10.44 -14.95
C THR A 84 0.35 -9.29 -14.02
N SER A 85 -0.68 -9.51 -13.20
CA SER A 85 -1.13 -8.54 -12.19
C SER A 85 -0.08 -8.32 -11.11
N ALA A 86 0.52 -9.39 -10.58
CA ALA A 86 1.57 -9.31 -9.58
C ALA A 86 2.81 -8.58 -10.12
N PHE A 87 3.22 -8.86 -11.36
CA PHE A 87 4.32 -8.18 -12.03
C PHE A 87 4.04 -6.68 -12.23
N SER A 88 2.83 -6.33 -12.68
CA SER A 88 2.40 -4.93 -12.83
C SER A 88 2.40 -4.18 -11.50
N ALA A 89 1.92 -4.82 -10.43
CA ALA A 89 1.95 -4.25 -9.09
C ALA A 89 3.38 -4.07 -8.58
N ALA A 90 4.25 -5.07 -8.76
CA ALA A 90 5.66 -5.01 -8.37
C ALA A 90 6.40 -3.84 -9.05
N ASN A 91 6.22 -3.67 -10.37
CA ASN A 91 6.78 -2.54 -11.10
C ASN A 91 6.30 -1.18 -10.54
N SER A 92 4.99 -1.08 -10.25
CA SER A 92 4.39 0.13 -9.68
C SER A 92 4.96 0.46 -8.30
N PHE A 93 5.13 -0.55 -7.43
CA PHE A 93 5.72 -0.35 -6.09
C PHE A 93 7.21 -0.01 -6.15
N SER A 94 8.00 -0.64 -7.02
CA SER A 94 9.41 -0.29 -7.22
C SER A 94 9.59 1.14 -7.73
N PHE A 95 8.74 1.57 -8.67
CA PHE A 95 8.72 2.96 -9.12
C PHE A 95 8.37 3.93 -7.98
N ALA A 96 7.32 3.63 -7.21
CA ALA A 96 6.92 4.47 -6.08
C ALA A 96 8.01 4.56 -5.00
N ALA A 97 8.57 3.42 -4.58
CA ALA A 97 9.57 3.35 -3.52
C ALA A 97 10.86 4.09 -3.89
N SER A 98 11.36 3.90 -5.11
CA SER A 98 12.58 4.58 -5.58
C SER A 98 12.41 6.11 -5.66
N ARG A 99 11.23 6.59 -6.09
CA ARG A 99 10.90 8.03 -6.12
C ARG A 99 10.70 8.62 -4.73
N ILE A 100 10.07 7.89 -3.81
CA ILE A 100 9.97 8.33 -2.40
C ILE A 100 11.37 8.48 -1.80
N LEU A 101 12.25 7.49 -2.02
CA LEU A 101 13.62 7.54 -1.50
C LEU A 101 14.45 8.68 -2.12
N GLN A 102 14.30 8.92 -3.43
CA GLN A 102 14.95 10.06 -4.09
C GLN A 102 14.41 11.42 -3.59
N ALA A 103 13.10 11.54 -3.37
CA ALA A 103 12.50 12.75 -2.79
C ALA A 103 13.02 13.01 -1.36
N LEU A 104 13.11 11.97 -0.53
CA LEU A 104 13.71 12.05 0.80
C LEU A 104 15.17 12.50 0.71
N ALA A 105 15.96 11.96 -0.22
CA ALA A 105 17.35 12.36 -0.42
C ALA A 105 17.49 13.81 -0.89
N ALA A 106 16.61 14.27 -1.79
CA ALA A 106 16.55 15.66 -2.24
C ALA A 106 16.23 16.63 -1.09
N SER A 107 15.36 16.24 -0.17
CA SER A 107 15.04 16.97 1.06
C SER A 107 16.08 16.81 2.17
N ARG A 108 17.23 16.17 1.91
CA ARG A 108 18.29 15.85 2.88
C ARG A 108 17.82 14.96 4.04
N GLN A 109 16.77 14.18 3.80
CA GLN A 109 16.17 13.20 4.72
C GLN A 109 16.67 11.77 4.55
N ALA A 110 17.36 11.50 3.45
CA ALA A 110 18.08 10.25 3.19
C ALA A 110 19.51 10.53 2.71
N PRO A 111 20.41 9.54 2.68
CA PRO A 111 21.77 9.68 2.13
C PRO A 111 21.75 10.30 0.72
N SER A 112 22.69 11.20 0.46
CA SER A 112 22.76 11.96 -0.80
C SER A 112 22.97 11.08 -2.03
N ILE A 113 23.48 9.86 -1.86
CA ILE A 113 23.68 8.89 -2.94
C ILE A 113 22.38 8.56 -3.68
N PHE A 114 21.24 8.59 -2.99
CA PHE A 114 19.92 8.30 -3.57
C PHE A 114 19.33 9.49 -4.35
N LYS A 115 19.95 10.67 -4.28
CA LYS A 115 19.52 11.85 -5.03
C LYS A 115 19.93 11.75 -6.51
N THR A 116 21.02 11.03 -6.82
CA THR A 116 21.60 10.97 -8.16
C THR A 116 20.62 10.36 -9.16
N THR A 117 20.32 11.12 -10.21
CA THR A 117 19.47 10.70 -11.33
C THR A 117 20.26 10.65 -12.62
N TYR A 118 20.00 9.64 -13.44
CA TYR A 118 20.47 9.54 -14.81
C TYR A 118 19.24 9.49 -15.72
N ASN A 119 19.13 10.42 -16.68
CA ASN A 119 17.90 10.61 -17.49
C ASN A 119 16.62 10.59 -16.65
N ASP A 120 16.56 11.47 -15.64
CA ASP A 120 15.46 11.59 -14.66
C ASP A 120 15.15 10.35 -13.83
N THR A 121 15.94 9.29 -13.96
CA THR A 121 15.73 8.01 -13.27
C THR A 121 16.72 7.85 -12.13
N PRO A 122 16.25 7.66 -10.88
CA PRO A 122 17.14 7.50 -9.72
C PRO A 122 17.69 6.07 -9.63
N ILE A 123 18.68 5.74 -10.48
CA ILE A 123 19.20 4.37 -10.63
C ILE A 123 19.64 3.77 -9.28
N VAL A 124 20.33 4.53 -8.43
CA VAL A 124 20.78 4.02 -7.12
C VAL A 124 19.59 3.63 -6.23
N ALA A 125 18.53 4.44 -6.22
CA ALA A 125 17.33 4.14 -5.44
C ALA A 125 16.55 2.95 -6.02
N VAL A 126 16.54 2.79 -7.35
CA VAL A 126 15.95 1.63 -8.02
C VAL A 126 16.72 0.35 -7.66
N LEU A 127 18.04 0.34 -7.79
CA LEU A 127 18.85 -0.83 -7.43
C LEU A 127 18.70 -1.19 -5.95
N PHE A 128 18.68 -0.19 -5.06
CA PHE A 128 18.45 -0.43 -3.64
C PHE A 128 17.07 -1.04 -3.36
N THR A 129 16.00 -0.50 -3.96
CA THR A 129 14.65 -1.07 -3.79
C THR A 129 14.52 -2.47 -4.39
N CYS A 130 15.12 -2.72 -5.55
CA CYS A 130 15.15 -4.05 -6.17
C CYS A 130 15.98 -5.07 -5.36
N SER A 131 16.99 -4.61 -4.60
CA SER A 131 17.81 -5.52 -3.79
C SER A 131 17.01 -6.26 -2.71
N PHE A 132 15.92 -5.68 -2.19
CA PHE A 132 15.00 -6.37 -1.28
C PHE A 132 14.28 -7.54 -1.96
N GLY A 133 14.15 -7.54 -3.28
CA GLY A 133 13.64 -8.68 -4.04
C GLY A 133 14.54 -9.92 -3.91
N LEU A 134 15.84 -9.75 -3.64
CA LEU A 134 16.76 -10.87 -3.42
C LEU A 134 16.42 -11.66 -2.14
N LEU A 135 15.69 -11.07 -1.19
CA LEU A 135 15.18 -11.81 -0.03
C LEU A 135 14.24 -12.93 -0.43
N SER A 136 13.65 -12.90 -1.64
CA SER A 136 12.84 -14.01 -2.15
C SER A 136 13.63 -15.32 -2.27
N PHE A 137 14.96 -15.28 -2.38
CA PHE A 137 15.80 -16.49 -2.37
C PHE A 137 15.76 -17.28 -1.05
N MET A 138 15.28 -16.69 0.04
CA MET A 138 14.99 -17.43 1.29
C MET A 138 13.97 -18.56 1.08
N SER A 139 13.17 -18.49 0.01
CA SER A 139 12.22 -19.54 -0.36
C SER A 139 12.88 -20.88 -0.70
N LEU A 140 14.17 -20.87 -1.04
CA LEU A 140 14.95 -22.09 -1.35
C LEU A 140 15.18 -22.96 -0.10
N ASP A 141 15.26 -22.35 1.08
CA ASP A 141 15.56 -23.04 2.34
C ASP A 141 14.30 -23.25 3.21
N HIS A 142 13.46 -22.23 3.33
CA HIS A 142 12.29 -22.25 4.23
C HIS A 142 10.94 -22.52 3.54
N GLY A 143 10.95 -22.74 2.22
CA GLY A 143 9.76 -22.93 1.41
C GLY A 143 9.07 -21.62 1.00
N ALA A 144 8.55 -21.58 -0.22
CA ALA A 144 7.94 -20.37 -0.79
C ALA A 144 6.74 -19.85 0.01
N GLY A 145 5.98 -20.75 0.65
CA GLY A 145 4.81 -20.39 1.42
C GLY A 145 5.09 -19.65 2.70
N THR A 146 6.04 -20.17 3.47
CA THR A 146 6.49 -19.57 4.72
C THR A 146 7.05 -18.17 4.46
N VAL A 147 7.93 -18.04 3.47
CA VAL A 147 8.55 -16.76 3.10
C VAL A 147 7.53 -15.76 2.55
N PHE A 148 6.56 -16.23 1.75
CA PHE A 148 5.46 -15.38 1.29
C PHE A 148 4.66 -14.83 2.48
N ARG A 149 4.34 -15.66 3.48
CA ARG A 149 3.65 -15.21 4.69
C ARG A 149 4.46 -14.18 5.47
N TRP A 150 5.77 -14.36 5.58
CA TRP A 150 6.66 -13.37 6.21
C TRP A 150 6.59 -12.02 5.49
N PHE A 151 6.65 -11.99 4.16
CA PHE A 151 6.54 -10.75 3.39
C PHE A 151 5.14 -10.11 3.47
N VAL A 152 4.08 -10.92 3.51
CA VAL A 152 2.71 -10.41 3.72
C VAL A 152 2.61 -9.73 5.08
N ASN A 153 3.11 -10.34 6.15
CA ASN A 153 3.09 -9.73 7.49
C ASN A 153 3.93 -8.45 7.52
N LEU A 154 5.15 -8.49 6.97
CA LEU A 154 6.05 -7.34 6.91
C LEU A 154 5.42 -6.17 6.13
N SER A 155 4.84 -6.44 4.96
CA SER A 155 4.17 -5.43 4.14
C SER A 155 2.93 -4.87 4.84
N THR A 156 2.14 -5.73 5.48
CA THR A 156 0.91 -5.35 6.18
C THR A 156 1.20 -4.41 7.35
N VAL A 157 2.15 -4.77 8.22
CA VAL A 157 2.53 -3.94 9.38
C VAL A 157 3.17 -2.62 8.92
N GLY A 158 4.03 -2.65 7.88
CA GLY A 158 4.59 -1.43 7.29
C GLY A 158 3.53 -0.49 6.69
N GLY A 159 2.50 -1.07 6.06
CA GLY A 159 1.33 -0.36 5.57
C GLY A 159 0.55 0.32 6.70
N PHE A 160 0.31 -0.39 7.81
CA PHE A 160 -0.34 0.20 8.98
C PHE A 160 0.45 1.37 9.57
N PHE A 161 1.78 1.28 9.68
CA PHE A 161 2.60 2.42 10.13
C PHE A 161 2.47 3.63 9.20
N SER A 162 2.40 3.39 7.89
CA SER A 162 2.16 4.44 6.90
C SER A 162 0.80 5.11 7.13
N TRP A 163 -0.26 4.33 7.36
CA TRP A 163 -1.59 4.86 7.67
C TRP A 163 -1.66 5.56 9.03
N VAL A 164 -0.98 5.07 10.07
CA VAL A 164 -0.84 5.77 11.36
C VAL A 164 -0.24 7.16 11.13
N THR A 165 0.85 7.22 10.36
CA THR A 165 1.55 8.49 10.08
C THR A 165 0.67 9.45 9.29
N ILE A 166 -0.09 8.95 8.30
CA ILE A 166 -1.04 9.76 7.52
C ILE A 166 -2.16 10.31 8.42
N ASN A 167 -2.79 9.45 9.23
CA ASN A 167 -3.86 9.87 10.14
C ASN A 167 -3.36 10.89 11.17
N LEU A 168 -2.18 10.66 11.75
CA LEU A 168 -1.57 11.58 12.71
C LEU A 168 -1.24 12.95 12.06
N THR A 169 -0.68 12.92 10.85
CA THR A 169 -0.40 14.14 10.08
C THR A 169 -1.68 14.90 9.75
N TYR A 170 -2.75 14.17 9.41
CA TYR A 170 -4.06 14.78 9.15
C TYR A 170 -4.66 15.42 10.41
N LEU A 171 -4.53 14.80 11.58
CA LEU A 171 -4.98 15.40 12.84
C LEU A 171 -4.24 16.72 13.13
N TYR A 172 -2.92 16.76 12.89
CA TYR A 172 -2.15 17.99 13.02
C TYR A 172 -2.54 19.06 12.00
N PHE A 173 -2.84 18.65 10.76
CA PHE A 173 -3.37 19.51 9.71
C PHE A 173 -4.73 20.10 10.10
N TYR A 174 -5.66 19.26 10.55
CA TYR A 174 -7.00 19.66 10.99
C TYR A 174 -6.96 20.65 12.16
N GLN A 175 -6.10 20.41 13.16
CA GLN A 175 -5.91 21.33 14.29
C GLN A 175 -5.38 22.70 13.83
N GLY A 176 -4.43 22.72 12.89
CA GLY A 176 -3.89 23.99 12.39
C GLY A 176 -4.88 24.76 11.53
N LEU A 177 -5.66 24.10 10.67
CA LEU A 177 -6.76 24.77 9.95
C LEU A 177 -7.75 25.44 10.89
N LYS A 178 -8.12 24.75 11.98
CA LYS A 178 -9.02 25.30 13.00
C LYS A 178 -8.39 26.51 13.71
N HIS A 179 -7.10 26.46 13.99
CA HIS A 179 -6.39 27.57 14.64
C HIS A 179 -6.27 28.81 13.74
N HIS A 180 -6.02 28.62 12.43
CA HIS A 180 -5.91 29.70 11.45
C HIS A 180 -7.25 30.12 10.82
N ASN A 181 -8.39 29.60 11.30
CA ASN A 181 -9.73 29.86 10.77
C ASN A 181 -9.86 29.61 9.25
N ILE A 182 -9.14 28.62 8.71
CA ILE A 182 -9.22 28.25 7.30
C ILE A 182 -10.36 27.26 7.10
N ASP A 183 -11.34 27.62 6.26
CA ASP A 183 -12.46 26.74 5.98
C ASP A 183 -12.05 25.55 5.09
N ARG A 184 -12.41 24.35 5.54
CA ARG A 184 -12.15 23.09 4.84
C ARG A 184 -12.95 22.95 3.56
N THR A 185 -14.03 23.71 3.38
CA THR A 185 -14.84 23.67 2.15
C THR A 185 -14.09 24.22 0.93
N GLN A 186 -13.01 24.99 1.16
CA GLN A 186 -12.18 25.58 0.10
C GLN A 186 -11.35 24.52 -0.64
N PHE A 187 -11.13 23.33 -0.04
CA PHE A 187 -10.35 22.27 -0.66
C PHE A 187 -11.17 21.44 -1.64
N VAL A 188 -10.54 21.07 -2.77
CA VAL A 188 -11.12 20.24 -3.84
C VAL A 188 -11.64 18.89 -3.33
N TYR A 189 -10.99 18.34 -2.30
CA TYR A 189 -11.39 17.10 -1.64
C TYR A 189 -11.51 17.30 -0.13
N ARG A 190 -12.68 16.93 0.41
CA ARG A 190 -12.93 16.90 1.86
C ARG A 190 -13.53 15.57 2.27
N GLY A 191 -12.97 14.97 3.32
CA GLY A 191 -13.56 13.80 3.97
C GLY A 191 -14.70 14.21 4.91
N ALA A 192 -15.80 13.47 4.86
CA ALA A 192 -16.87 13.54 5.86
C ALA A 192 -16.39 13.02 7.23
N PHE A 193 -17.06 13.42 8.31
CA PHE A 193 -16.81 12.94 9.69
C PHE A 193 -15.38 13.15 10.25
N GLN A 194 -14.65 14.13 9.73
CA GLN A 194 -13.34 14.50 10.25
C GLN A 194 -13.49 15.47 11.43
N PRO A 195 -12.76 15.29 12.55
CA PRO A 195 -11.56 14.46 12.69
C PRO A 195 -11.81 13.03 13.22
N TRP A 196 -13.04 12.68 13.58
CA TRP A 196 -13.38 11.39 14.20
C TRP A 196 -12.92 10.18 13.37
N LEU A 197 -13.08 10.24 12.04
CA LEU A 197 -12.63 9.17 11.16
C LEU A 197 -11.10 8.96 11.20
N SER A 198 -10.33 10.04 11.32
CA SER A 198 -8.87 9.95 11.44
C SER A 198 -8.43 9.41 12.80
N ILE A 199 -9.16 9.74 13.87
CA ILE A 199 -8.92 9.17 15.21
C ILE A 199 -9.22 7.67 15.19
N TRP A 200 -10.37 7.28 14.63
CA TRP A 200 -10.74 5.87 14.48
C TRP A 200 -9.69 5.09 13.68
N GLY A 201 -9.28 5.62 12.51
CA GLY A 201 -8.24 5.00 11.68
C GLY A 201 -6.91 4.84 12.40
N LEU A 202 -6.49 5.86 13.16
CA LEU A 202 -5.29 5.81 14.00
C LEU A 202 -5.38 4.67 15.04
N VAL A 203 -6.47 4.62 15.82
CA VAL A 203 -6.66 3.61 16.87
C VAL A 203 -6.70 2.21 16.28
N MET A 204 -7.45 2.00 15.19
CA MET A 204 -7.57 0.69 14.54
C MET A 204 -6.23 0.23 13.95
N CYS A 205 -5.47 1.11 13.31
CA CYS A 205 -4.15 0.73 12.78
C CYS A 205 -3.18 0.35 13.91
N ILE A 206 -3.17 1.08 15.03
CA ILE A 206 -2.34 0.72 16.20
C ILE A 206 -2.76 -0.64 16.76
N PHE A 207 -4.07 -0.87 16.91
CA PHE A 207 -4.59 -2.15 17.35
C PHE A 207 -4.15 -3.29 16.42
N PHE A 208 -4.26 -3.11 15.11
CA PHE A 208 -3.85 -4.14 14.15
C PHE A 208 -2.34 -4.40 14.12
N ILE A 209 -1.50 -3.37 14.33
CA ILE A 209 -0.05 -3.54 14.47
C ILE A 209 0.27 -4.48 15.65
N LEU A 210 -0.44 -4.35 16.76
CA LEU A 210 -0.19 -5.18 17.95
C LEU A 210 -0.69 -6.62 17.76
N ILE A 211 -1.85 -6.80 17.12
CA ILE A 211 -2.50 -8.11 17.01
C ILE A 211 -2.06 -8.93 15.78
N ASN A 212 -1.43 -8.33 14.75
CA ASN A 212 -1.12 -9.01 13.49
C ASN A 212 -0.32 -10.32 13.67
N GLY A 213 0.58 -10.37 14.66
CA GLY A 213 1.38 -11.54 15.00
C GLY A 213 0.89 -12.34 16.21
N PHE A 214 -0.38 -12.20 16.64
CA PHE A 214 -0.83 -12.77 17.92
C PHE A 214 -0.64 -14.30 18.02
N GLN A 215 -0.73 -15.01 16.90
CA GLN A 215 -0.60 -16.47 16.83
C GLN A 215 0.75 -16.96 17.34
N VAL A 216 1.79 -16.14 17.22
CA VAL A 216 3.16 -16.49 17.61
C VAL A 216 3.29 -16.64 19.13
N PHE A 217 2.42 -16.00 19.92
CA PHE A 217 2.45 -16.10 21.38
C PHE A 217 1.91 -17.43 21.91
N TRP A 218 1.21 -18.23 21.09
CA TRP A 218 0.65 -19.51 21.54
C TRP A 218 1.65 -20.67 21.47
N ASN A 219 2.63 -20.63 20.56
CA ASN A 219 3.66 -21.66 20.37
C ASN A 219 5.05 -21.08 20.09
N PHE A 220 5.55 -20.25 21.02
CA PHE A 220 6.75 -19.44 20.83
C PHE A 220 8.01 -20.23 20.42
N ARG A 221 8.21 -21.45 20.98
CA ARG A 221 9.40 -22.28 20.73
C ARG A 221 9.51 -22.87 19.32
N LEU A 222 8.41 -22.92 18.55
CA LEU A 222 8.40 -23.50 17.20
C LEU A 222 8.29 -22.44 16.10
N GLN A 223 8.24 -21.15 16.46
CA GLN A 223 7.85 -20.04 15.56
C GLN A 223 8.77 -18.82 15.68
N GLU A 224 10.06 -19.02 16.00
CA GLU A 224 11.01 -17.92 16.20
C GLU A 224 11.12 -16.99 14.97
N ASN A 225 11.16 -17.58 13.77
CA ASN A 225 11.22 -16.82 12.51
C ASN A 225 9.91 -16.05 12.24
N ASP A 226 8.77 -16.62 12.60
CA ASP A 226 7.46 -15.97 12.45
C ASP A 226 7.30 -14.78 13.41
N PHE A 227 7.90 -14.86 14.61
CA PHE A 227 7.93 -13.75 15.57
C PHE A 227 8.66 -12.55 14.97
N VAL A 228 9.87 -12.77 14.48
CA VAL A 228 10.69 -11.73 13.87
C VAL A 228 9.97 -11.15 12.67
N ALA A 229 9.47 -11.97 11.74
CA ALA A 229 8.76 -11.49 10.56
C ALA A 229 7.53 -10.64 10.89
N SER A 230 6.80 -10.99 11.96
CA SER A 230 5.56 -10.30 12.34
C SER A 230 5.81 -9.00 13.11
N TYR A 231 6.89 -8.90 13.87
CA TYR A 231 7.13 -7.79 14.80
C TYR A 231 8.35 -6.92 14.50
N ILE A 232 9.26 -7.30 13.60
CA ILE A 232 10.50 -6.55 13.29
C ILE A 232 10.25 -5.10 12.84
N ASN A 233 9.10 -4.83 12.20
CA ASN A 233 8.75 -3.47 11.77
C ASN A 233 8.57 -2.49 12.93
N ILE A 234 8.14 -2.96 14.11
CA ILE A 234 7.92 -2.10 15.27
C ILE A 234 9.24 -1.46 15.74
N PRO A 235 10.27 -2.24 16.15
CA PRO A 235 11.55 -1.65 16.54
C PRO A 235 12.21 -0.93 15.37
N LEU A 236 12.10 -1.44 14.12
CA LEU A 236 12.67 -0.76 12.96
C LEU A 236 12.11 0.66 12.78
N PHE A 237 10.79 0.83 12.87
CA PHE A 237 10.13 2.12 12.76
C PHE A 237 10.58 3.09 13.86
N PHE A 238 10.57 2.65 15.12
CA PHE A 238 10.97 3.50 16.24
C PHE A 238 12.47 3.82 16.22
N CYS A 239 13.32 2.89 15.80
CA CYS A 239 14.75 3.12 15.61
C CYS A 239 14.99 4.20 14.55
N LEU A 240 14.37 4.08 13.37
CA LEU A 240 14.51 5.06 12.29
C LEU A 240 13.96 6.44 12.69
N TYR A 241 12.79 6.46 13.34
CA TYR A 241 12.18 7.69 13.84
C TYR A 241 13.06 8.38 14.90
N THR A 242 13.55 7.62 15.87
CA THR A 242 14.40 8.15 16.96
C THR A 242 15.76 8.58 16.44
N TYR A 243 16.38 7.79 15.56
CA TYR A 243 17.62 8.14 14.86
C TYR A 243 17.49 9.49 14.16
N TRP A 244 16.42 9.69 13.39
CA TRP A 244 16.17 10.97 12.71
C TRP A 244 15.96 12.12 13.70
N LYS A 245 15.16 11.89 14.75
CA LYS A 245 14.84 12.90 15.75
C LYS A 245 16.06 13.35 16.55
N VAL A 246 16.95 12.43 16.92
CA VAL A 246 18.19 12.70 17.65
C VAL A 246 19.23 13.39 16.76
N THR A 247 19.49 12.84 15.57
CA THR A 247 20.51 13.39 14.66
C THR A 247 20.16 14.77 14.12
N ARG A 248 18.88 15.00 13.79
CA ARG A 248 18.41 16.28 13.22
C ARG A 248 17.82 17.22 14.26
N LYS A 249 17.73 16.80 15.52
CA LYS A 249 17.18 17.57 16.65
C LYS A 249 15.84 18.24 16.30
N THR A 250 14.99 17.53 15.57
CA THR A 250 13.72 18.06 15.07
C THR A 250 12.71 18.22 16.21
N ARG A 251 11.98 19.34 16.20
CA ARG A 251 10.92 19.62 17.17
C ARG A 251 9.56 19.49 16.49
N VAL A 252 8.59 18.94 17.22
CA VAL A 252 7.19 18.97 16.77
C VAL A 252 6.72 20.41 16.88
N ARG A 253 6.35 21.03 15.75
CA ARG A 253 5.93 22.44 15.71
C ARG A 253 4.60 22.63 16.44
N ILE A 254 4.54 23.73 17.19
CA ILE A 254 3.32 24.19 17.87
C ILE A 254 2.28 24.54 16.80
N VAL A 255 0.99 24.40 17.12
CA VAL A 255 -0.11 24.56 16.16
C VAL A 255 -0.03 25.87 15.37
N GLY A 256 0.31 26.99 16.02
CA GLY A 256 0.41 28.31 15.37
C GLY A 256 1.65 28.55 14.51
N GLU A 257 2.69 27.71 14.60
CA GLU A 257 3.92 27.80 13.79
C GLU A 257 3.86 26.94 12.52
N ARG A 258 2.73 26.26 12.31
CA ARG A 258 2.53 25.38 11.15
C ARG A 258 2.18 26.22 9.94
N ASP A 259 2.91 26.00 8.85
CA ASP A 259 2.74 26.74 7.61
C ASP A 259 1.66 26.07 6.74
N PHE A 260 0.67 26.87 6.32
CA PHE A 260 -0.43 26.45 5.45
C PHE A 260 -0.49 27.22 4.14
N THR A 261 0.49 28.08 3.85
CA THR A 261 0.44 28.99 2.69
C THR A 261 1.66 28.87 1.78
N LYS A 262 2.85 28.54 2.29
CA LYS A 262 4.06 28.47 1.45
C LYS A 262 4.13 27.18 0.63
N GLY A 263 4.59 27.31 -0.62
CA GLY A 263 4.92 26.17 -1.48
C GLY A 263 3.70 25.40 -2.01
N ILE A 264 2.51 25.99 -1.97
CA ILE A 264 1.30 25.43 -2.60
C ILE A 264 1.30 25.87 -4.07
N PRO A 265 1.44 24.95 -5.04
CA PRO A 265 1.35 25.30 -6.45
C PRO A 265 -0.03 25.85 -6.79
N SER A 266 -0.08 26.87 -7.64
CA SER A 266 -1.35 27.47 -8.06
C SER A 266 -2.20 26.48 -8.85
N ILE A 267 -3.51 26.76 -8.98
CA ILE A 267 -4.40 25.92 -9.79
C ILE A 267 -3.96 25.91 -11.26
N ALA A 268 -3.50 27.06 -11.77
CA ALA A 268 -3.01 27.18 -13.15
C ALA A 268 -1.70 26.41 -13.40
N GLU A 269 -0.86 26.22 -12.38
CA GLU A 269 0.36 25.42 -12.48
C GLU A 269 0.11 23.91 -12.42
N THR A 270 -1.04 23.50 -11.87
CA THR A 270 -1.33 22.07 -11.62
C THR A 270 -2.40 21.49 -12.51
N GLU A 271 -3.36 22.29 -12.97
CA GLU A 271 -4.52 21.82 -13.72
C GLU A 271 -4.47 22.30 -15.18
N THR A 272 -4.70 21.37 -16.10
CA THR A 272 -4.96 21.62 -17.51
C THR A 272 -6.46 21.81 -17.74
N GLU A 273 -6.84 22.56 -18.78
CA GLU A 273 -8.27 22.76 -19.09
C GLU A 273 -8.99 21.42 -19.28
N TYR A 274 -10.17 21.28 -18.68
CA TYR A 274 -10.93 20.05 -18.79
C TYR A 274 -11.47 19.84 -20.20
N ARG A 275 -10.83 18.96 -20.95
CA ARG A 275 -11.36 18.47 -22.22
C ARG A 275 -12.54 17.52 -21.95
N ARG A 276 -13.76 17.94 -22.33
CA ARG A 276 -14.94 17.05 -22.29
C ARG A 276 -14.73 15.90 -23.29
N PRO A 277 -15.03 14.64 -22.93
CA PRO A 277 -14.90 13.52 -23.84
C PRO A 277 -15.89 13.66 -25.01
N HIS A 278 -15.35 13.72 -26.23
CA HIS A 278 -16.08 13.81 -27.48
C HIS A 278 -16.06 12.44 -28.18
N GLY A 279 -16.91 11.53 -27.74
CA GLY A 279 -17.10 10.24 -28.39
C GLY A 279 -17.65 9.17 -27.45
N PHE A 280 -18.18 8.09 -28.01
CA PHE A 280 -18.64 6.94 -27.22
C PHE A 280 -17.48 6.30 -26.46
N TRP A 281 -16.38 6.00 -27.15
CA TRP A 281 -15.18 5.40 -26.55
C TRP A 281 -14.48 6.31 -25.55
N GLU A 282 -14.44 7.62 -25.80
CA GLU A 282 -13.90 8.58 -24.83
C GLU A 282 -14.76 8.70 -23.58
N ARG A 283 -16.10 8.60 -23.70
CA ARG A 283 -17.01 8.57 -22.54
C ARG A 283 -16.85 7.28 -21.74
N VAL A 284 -16.71 6.14 -22.41
CA VAL A 284 -16.44 4.86 -21.74
C VAL A 284 -15.09 4.93 -21.04
N ALA A 285 -14.04 5.39 -21.72
CA ALA A 285 -12.73 5.57 -21.12
C ALA A 285 -12.79 6.53 -19.93
N ASP A 286 -13.47 7.67 -20.05
CA ASP A 286 -13.62 8.64 -18.97
C ASP A 286 -14.40 8.07 -17.79
N VAL A 287 -15.35 7.16 -17.99
CA VAL A 287 -16.08 6.46 -16.91
C VAL A 287 -15.20 5.39 -16.24
N VAL A 288 -14.43 4.65 -17.03
CA VAL A 288 -13.65 3.49 -16.60
C VAL A 288 -12.29 3.86 -15.99
N PHE A 289 -11.61 4.86 -16.56
CA PHE A 289 -10.29 5.38 -16.19
C PHE A 289 -10.46 6.79 -15.60
#